data_AF-F2QNT1-F1
#
_entry.id   AF-F2QNT1-F1
#
_cell.length_a   1.000
_cell.length_b   1.000
_cell.length_c   1.000
_cell.angle_alpha   90.00
_cell.angle_beta   90.00
_cell.angle_gamma   90.00
#
_symmetry.space_group_name_H-M   'P 1'
#
loop_
_entity.id
_entity.type
_entity.pdbx_description
1 polymer ?
#
loop_
_entity_poly.entity_id
_entity_poly.type
_entity_poly.pdbx_seq_one_letter_code
_entity_poly.pdbx_strand_id
1 'polypeptide(L)'
;MSEYEQVLSYWSPLKIDLFLQVRGLEAPVGLTRKELVQFAATKIEVPIIKPKITAALLESLVTEELIDYLAIRDYVVLPKGRPLVMIPENRSRGTRDAIVNHALKDYHECYLHETDIEKEEVQVKLGEILTKTRKISKIAPKDLSMTQFTYRPTDIDLILEAFGVNKKKHTIDDPFLLAQESLNVFSGNV
;
A
#
# COMPACT_ATOMS: atom_id res chain seq x y z
N MET A 1 -7.83 -20.17 -13.47
CA MET A 1 -7.56 -19.21 -12.40
C MET A 1 -7.12 -17.95 -13.10
N SER A 2 -7.80 -16.83 -12.89
CA SER A 2 -7.35 -15.57 -13.51
C SER A 2 -6.01 -15.15 -12.91
N GLU A 3 -5.24 -14.34 -13.65
CA GLU A 3 -3.97 -13.78 -13.17
C GLU A 3 -4.15 -13.04 -11.83
N TYR A 4 -5.29 -12.36 -11.68
CA TYR A 4 -5.65 -11.67 -10.44
C TYR A 4 -5.93 -12.60 -9.27
N GLU A 5 -6.66 -13.71 -9.51
CA GLU A 5 -6.91 -14.72 -8.47
C GLU A 5 -5.60 -15.29 -7.95
N GLN A 6 -4.60 -15.47 -8.82
CA GLN A 6 -3.28 -15.95 -8.43
C GLN A 6 -2.59 -14.97 -7.47
N VAL A 7 -2.53 -13.67 -7.80
CA VAL A 7 -1.94 -12.65 -6.94
C VAL A 7 -2.69 -12.52 -5.61
N LEU A 8 -4.02 -12.40 -5.66
CA LEU A 8 -4.88 -12.28 -4.49
C LEU A 8 -4.79 -13.49 -3.57
N SER A 9 -4.49 -14.68 -4.10
CA SER A 9 -4.32 -15.89 -3.28
C SER A 9 -3.15 -15.80 -2.28
N TYR A 10 -2.12 -15.00 -2.60
CA TYR A 10 -0.98 -14.76 -1.72
C TYR A 10 -1.29 -13.78 -0.59
N TRP A 11 -2.28 -12.90 -0.77
CA TRP A 11 -2.61 -11.87 0.20
C TRP A 11 -3.24 -12.46 1.46
N SER A 12 -3.10 -11.73 2.56
CA SER A 12 -3.86 -12.06 3.77
C SER A 12 -5.34 -11.73 3.60
N PRO A 13 -6.26 -12.43 4.30
CA PRO A 13 -7.68 -12.09 4.30
C PRO A 13 -7.93 -10.63 4.72
N LEU A 14 -7.15 -10.11 5.67
CA LEU A 14 -7.23 -8.71 6.11
C LEU A 14 -6.93 -7.73 4.98
N LYS A 15 -5.94 -8.03 4.13
CA LYS A 15 -5.62 -7.17 2.99
C LYS A 15 -6.70 -7.23 1.90
N ILE A 16 -7.30 -8.41 1.69
CA ILE A 16 -8.42 -8.54 0.73
C ILE A 16 -9.65 -7.78 1.23
N ASP A 17 -9.95 -7.86 2.52
CA ASP A 17 -11.02 -7.08 3.14
C ASP A 17 -10.78 -5.57 2.97
N LEU A 18 -9.57 -5.09 3.28
CA LEU A 18 -9.19 -3.70 3.03
C LEU A 18 -9.34 -3.30 1.56
N PHE A 19 -8.90 -4.16 0.63
CA PHE A 19 -9.02 -3.94 -0.81
C PHE A 19 -10.48 -3.71 -1.25
N LEU A 20 -11.44 -4.42 -0.64
CA LEU A 20 -12.86 -4.22 -0.86
C LEU A 20 -13.35 -2.93 -0.19
N GLN A 21 -12.93 -2.67 1.05
CA GLN A 21 -13.34 -1.48 1.81
C GLN A 21 -12.93 -0.16 1.14
N VAL A 22 -11.71 -0.07 0.60
CA VAL A 22 -11.25 1.14 -0.11
C VAL A 22 -12.05 1.42 -1.39
N ARG A 23 -12.74 0.41 -1.91
CA ARG A 23 -13.69 0.49 -3.04
C ARG A 23 -15.14 0.69 -2.60
N GLY A 24 -15.40 0.85 -1.30
CA GLY A 24 -16.74 0.97 -0.74
C GLY A 24 -17.55 -0.33 -0.79
N LEU A 25 -16.88 -1.48 -0.82
CA LEU A 25 -17.50 -2.80 -0.87
C LEU A 25 -17.35 -3.52 0.47
N GLU A 26 -18.38 -4.23 0.87
CA GLU A 26 -18.35 -5.11 2.04
C GLU A 26 -18.17 -6.56 1.59
N ALA A 27 -17.31 -7.30 2.29
CA ALA A 27 -17.15 -8.73 2.08
C ALA A 27 -18.37 -9.49 2.64
N PRO A 28 -19.01 -10.38 1.87
CA PRO A 28 -20.07 -11.22 2.38
C PRO A 28 -19.59 -12.07 3.57
N VAL A 29 -20.43 -12.18 4.60
CA VAL A 29 -20.12 -12.98 5.79
C VAL A 29 -20.16 -14.46 5.45
N GLY A 30 -19.20 -15.24 5.96
CA GLY A 30 -19.18 -16.70 5.83
C GLY A 30 -18.51 -17.26 4.58
N LEU A 31 -17.85 -16.43 3.77
CA LEU A 31 -17.06 -16.89 2.64
C LEU A 31 -15.82 -17.69 3.08
N THR A 32 -15.55 -18.78 2.38
CA THR A 32 -14.25 -19.45 2.45
C THR A 32 -13.15 -18.56 1.84
N ARG A 33 -11.89 -18.84 2.15
CA ARG A 33 -10.75 -18.11 1.58
C ARG A 33 -10.77 -18.08 0.04
N LYS A 34 -11.14 -19.20 -0.58
CA LYS A 34 -11.19 -19.31 -2.04
C LYS A 34 -12.29 -18.41 -2.62
N GLU A 35 -13.48 -18.44 -2.02
CA GLU A 35 -14.61 -17.61 -2.46
C GLU A 35 -14.33 -16.12 -2.24
N LEU A 36 -13.65 -15.75 -1.15
CA LEU A 36 -13.24 -14.37 -0.90
C LEU A 36 -12.28 -13.86 -1.99
N VAL A 37 -11.30 -14.67 -2.39
CA VAL A 37 -10.37 -14.35 -3.48
C VAL A 37 -11.10 -14.17 -4.81
N GLN A 38 -12.01 -15.11 -5.14
CA GLN A 38 -12.80 -15.03 -6.37
C GLN A 38 -13.70 -13.79 -6.37
N PHE A 39 -14.37 -13.51 -5.26
CA PHE A 39 -15.19 -12.31 -5.10
C PHE A 39 -14.35 -11.05 -5.33
N ALA A 40 -13.21 -10.92 -4.66
CA ALA A 40 -12.32 -9.77 -4.82
C ALA A 40 -11.82 -9.60 -6.27
N ALA A 41 -11.49 -10.71 -6.96
CA ALA A 41 -11.07 -10.67 -8.36
C ALA A 41 -12.15 -10.07 -9.27
N THR A 42 -13.44 -10.30 -8.99
CA THR A 42 -14.55 -9.68 -9.76
C THR A 42 -14.75 -8.18 -9.50
N LYS A 43 -14.03 -7.60 -8.53
CA LYS A 43 -14.20 -6.21 -8.06
C LYS A 43 -13.02 -5.31 -8.37
N ILE A 44 -12.02 -5.80 -9.11
CA ILE A 44 -10.82 -5.05 -9.45
C ILE A 44 -11.12 -3.76 -10.21
N GLU A 45 -12.08 -3.82 -11.13
CA GLU A 45 -12.52 -2.68 -11.96
C GLU A 45 -13.33 -1.63 -11.18
N VAL A 46 -13.75 -1.93 -9.95
CA VAL A 46 -14.44 -0.94 -9.11
C VAL A 46 -13.42 0.12 -8.67
N PRO A 47 -13.65 1.40 -8.98
CA PRO A 47 -12.67 2.46 -8.73
C PRO A 47 -12.54 2.79 -7.24
N ILE A 48 -11.34 3.22 -6.85
CA ILE A 48 -11.07 3.84 -5.55
C ILE A 48 -11.24 5.35 -5.72
N ILE A 49 -12.32 5.91 -5.15
CA ILE A 49 -12.63 7.35 -5.29
C ILE A 49 -12.34 8.10 -3.99
N LYS A 50 -13.04 7.72 -2.90
CA LYS A 50 -12.91 8.35 -1.58
C LYS A 50 -12.82 7.30 -0.47
N PRO A 51 -11.68 6.61 -0.34
CA PRO A 51 -11.49 5.62 0.70
C PRO A 51 -11.62 6.26 2.08
N LYS A 52 -12.40 5.64 2.98
CA LYS A 52 -12.51 6.10 4.37
C LYS A 52 -11.16 5.90 5.08
N ILE A 53 -10.61 6.99 5.62
CA ILE A 53 -9.35 6.92 6.37
C ILE A 53 -9.59 6.36 7.76
N THR A 54 -8.88 5.28 8.07
CA THR A 54 -8.86 4.63 9.38
C THR A 54 -7.41 4.39 9.79
N ALA A 55 -7.17 4.23 11.09
CA ALA A 55 -5.85 3.82 11.59
C ALA A 55 -5.36 2.54 10.90
N ALA A 56 -6.24 1.55 10.74
CA ALA A 56 -5.93 0.28 10.06
C ALA A 56 -5.54 0.48 8.58
N LEU A 57 -6.21 1.40 7.86
CA LEU A 57 -5.82 1.74 6.49
C LEU A 57 -4.40 2.32 6.47
N LEU A 58 -4.09 3.30 7.34
CA LEU A 58 -2.76 3.91 7.40
C LEU A 58 -1.66 2.89 7.73
N GLU A 59 -1.89 1.99 8.69
CA GLU A 59 -0.94 0.92 9.03
C GLU A 59 -0.64 -0.02 7.85
N SER A 60 -1.62 -0.22 6.98
CA SER A 60 -1.57 -1.14 5.85
C SER A 60 -1.01 -0.55 4.55
N LEU A 61 -0.79 0.77 4.52
CA LEU A 61 -0.20 1.46 3.38
C LEU A 61 1.27 1.05 3.21
N VAL A 62 1.73 1.01 1.95
CA VAL A 62 3.17 0.88 1.69
C VAL A 62 3.89 2.20 1.99
N THR A 63 5.20 2.15 2.18
CA THR A 63 6.00 3.32 2.60
C THR A 63 5.80 4.53 1.69
N GLU A 64 5.72 4.31 0.38
CA GLU A 64 5.53 5.36 -0.61
C GLU A 64 4.14 6.02 -0.51
N GLU A 65 3.10 5.23 -0.25
CA GLU A 65 1.74 5.73 -0.03
C GLU A 65 1.66 6.53 1.27
N LEU A 66 2.34 6.09 2.34
CA LEU A 66 2.45 6.84 3.59
C LEU A 66 3.16 8.18 3.40
N ILE A 67 4.23 8.21 2.60
CA ILE A 67 4.95 9.44 2.30
C ILE A 67 4.07 10.40 1.51
N ASP A 68 3.38 9.91 0.48
CA ASP A 68 2.44 10.71 -0.31
C ASP A 68 1.27 11.21 0.59
N TYR A 69 0.75 10.37 1.49
CA TYR A 69 -0.28 10.74 2.48
C TYR A 69 0.21 11.87 3.39
N LEU A 70 1.39 11.74 3.99
CA LEU A 70 1.95 12.79 4.83
C LEU A 70 2.20 14.09 4.05
N ALA A 71 2.56 14.01 2.77
CA ALA A 71 2.76 15.18 1.94
C ALA A 71 1.45 15.96 1.66
N ILE A 72 0.31 15.29 1.46
CA ILE A 72 -0.98 15.97 1.31
C ILE A 72 -1.50 16.57 2.63
N ARG A 73 -0.89 16.17 3.75
CA ARG A 73 -1.11 16.66 5.12
C ARG A 73 -0.08 17.74 5.50
N ASP A 74 0.60 18.33 4.52
CA ASP A 74 1.62 19.37 4.65
C ASP A 74 2.89 18.99 5.44
N TYR A 75 3.16 17.69 5.63
CA TYR A 75 4.42 17.22 6.21
C TYR A 75 5.50 17.06 5.14
N VAL A 76 6.73 17.43 5.48
CA VAL A 76 7.91 17.20 4.65
C VAL A 76 8.65 15.95 5.13
N VAL A 77 8.58 14.86 4.35
CA VAL A 77 9.40 13.66 4.60
C VAL A 77 10.80 13.87 4.01
N LEU A 78 11.76 14.17 4.88
CA LEU A 78 13.14 14.38 4.48
C LEU A 78 13.82 13.08 4.02
N PRO A 79 14.80 13.15 3.09
CA PRO A 79 15.41 11.98 2.43
C PRO A 79 16.14 10.97 3.35
N LYS A 80 16.34 11.27 4.64
CA LYS A 80 16.72 10.24 5.63
C LYS A 80 15.65 9.16 5.79
N GLY A 81 14.41 9.43 5.37
CA GLY A 81 13.27 8.51 5.33
C GLY A 81 12.88 8.01 3.94
N ARG A 82 13.53 8.47 2.86
CA ARG A 82 13.33 7.89 1.51
C ARG A 82 14.29 6.70 1.34
N PRO A 83 13.88 5.59 0.71
CA PRO A 83 14.81 4.53 0.32
C PRO A 83 15.77 5.07 -0.75
N LEU A 84 16.82 5.76 -0.29
CA LEU A 84 18.02 6.01 -1.06
C LEU A 84 18.92 4.79 -0.89
N VAL A 85 19.73 4.54 -1.91
CA VAL A 85 20.78 3.50 -2.01
C VAL A 85 21.75 3.48 -0.80
N MET A 86 21.64 4.43 0.14
CA MET A 86 22.52 4.66 1.28
C MET A 86 21.93 4.40 2.67
N ILE A 87 20.65 4.04 2.84
CA ILE A 87 20.14 3.64 4.16
C ILE A 87 20.64 2.21 4.46
N PRO A 88 21.35 1.94 5.56
CA PRO A 88 21.69 0.58 5.94
C PRO A 88 20.44 -0.31 6.02
N GLU A 89 20.48 -1.52 5.46
CA GLU A 89 19.32 -2.43 5.37
C GLU A 89 18.63 -2.67 6.73
N ASN A 90 19.40 -2.65 7.82
CA ASN A 90 18.92 -2.82 9.19
C ASN A 90 18.06 -1.64 9.72
N ARG A 91 17.92 -0.54 8.96
CA ARG A 91 17.11 0.62 9.37
C ARG A 91 15.79 0.76 8.63
N SER A 92 15.58 0.05 7.51
CA SER A 92 14.38 0.20 6.66
C SER A 92 13.08 -0.03 7.43
N ARG A 93 13.03 -1.06 8.29
CA ARG A 93 11.86 -1.34 9.14
C ARG A 93 11.61 -0.25 10.16
N GLY A 94 12.64 0.16 10.91
CA GLY A 94 12.51 1.24 11.90
C GLY A 94 12.10 2.57 11.29
N THR A 95 12.56 2.87 10.08
CA THR A 95 12.09 4.04 9.31
C THR A 95 10.61 3.93 8.97
N ARG A 96 10.16 2.79 8.46
CA ARG A 96 8.73 2.56 8.16
C ARG A 96 7.87 2.73 9.41
N ASP A 97 8.28 2.10 10.52
CA ASP A 97 7.53 2.16 11.79
C ASP A 97 7.44 3.61 12.30
N ALA A 98 8.50 4.40 12.17
CA ALA A 98 8.47 5.82 12.51
C ALA A 98 7.49 6.63 11.64
N ILE A 99 7.45 6.35 10.33
CA ILE A 99 6.50 6.99 9.40
C ILE A 99 5.06 6.62 9.77
N VAL A 100 4.78 5.34 10.03
CA VAL A 100 3.44 4.88 10.45
C VAL A 100 3.02 5.55 11.74
N ASN A 101 3.88 5.54 12.77
CA ASN A 101 3.57 6.17 14.05
C ASN A 101 3.27 7.67 13.89
N HIS A 102 3.96 8.35 12.98
CA HIS A 102 3.68 9.76 12.69
C HIS A 102 2.35 9.95 11.97
N ALA A 103 2.03 9.12 10.98
CA ALA A 103 0.75 9.15 10.28
C ALA A 103 -0.42 8.85 11.23
N LEU A 104 -0.26 7.90 12.16
CA LEU A 104 -1.25 7.60 13.19
C LEU A 104 -1.43 8.74 14.18
N LYS A 105 -0.33 9.40 14.56
CA LYS A 105 -0.39 10.59 15.41
C LYS A 105 -1.17 11.71 14.73
N ASP A 106 -0.84 12.03 13.48
CA ASP A 106 -1.58 13.00 12.67
C ASP A 106 -3.07 12.62 12.51
N TYR A 107 -3.35 11.34 12.29
CA TYR A 107 -4.73 10.84 12.20
C TYR A 107 -5.53 11.17 13.47
N HIS A 108 -4.97 10.89 14.64
CA HIS A 108 -5.65 11.09 15.91
C HIS A 108 -5.70 12.55 16.36
N GLU A 109 -4.63 13.31 16.19
CA GLU A 109 -4.50 14.67 16.73
C GLU A 109 -5.02 15.74 15.76
N CYS A 110 -5.06 15.45 14.45
CA CYS A 110 -5.43 16.42 13.42
C CYS A 110 -6.62 15.93 12.58
N TYR A 111 -6.48 14.84 11.83
CA TYR A 111 -7.49 14.41 10.84
C TYR A 111 -8.87 14.18 11.45
N LEU A 112 -8.96 13.52 12.60
CA LEU A 112 -10.25 13.25 13.24
C LEU A 112 -11.01 14.52 13.65
N HIS A 113 -10.31 15.63 13.85
CA HIS A 113 -10.85 16.91 14.30
C HIS A 113 -11.14 17.90 13.16
N GLU A 114 -10.78 17.56 11.92
CA GLU A 114 -11.09 18.34 10.72
C GLU A 114 -12.59 18.35 10.40
N THR A 115 -13.00 19.37 9.67
CA THR A 115 -14.36 19.48 9.12
C THR A 115 -14.63 18.36 8.11
N ASP A 116 -15.91 18.08 7.85
CA ASP A 116 -16.28 17.04 6.88
C ASP A 116 -15.78 17.36 5.46
N ILE A 117 -15.70 18.65 5.10
CA ILE A 117 -15.18 19.11 3.81
C ILE A 117 -13.68 18.80 3.70
N GLU A 118 -12.88 19.19 4.70
CA GLU A 118 -11.44 18.92 4.73
C GLU A 118 -11.17 17.39 4.72
N LYS A 119 -11.95 16.62 5.47
CA LYS A 119 -11.86 15.16 5.47
C LYS A 119 -12.12 14.56 4.09
N GLU A 120 -13.15 15.05 3.39
CA GLU A 120 -13.47 14.58 2.04
C GLU A 120 -12.35 14.92 1.05
N GLU A 121 -11.77 16.12 1.13
CA GLU A 121 -10.62 16.50 0.30
C GLU A 121 -9.42 15.56 0.50
N VAL A 122 -9.08 15.25 1.75
CA VAL A 122 -7.98 14.32 2.08
C VAL A 122 -8.30 12.90 1.61
N GLN A 123 -9.56 12.45 1.72
CA GLN A 123 -10.00 11.14 1.23
C GLN A 123 -9.89 11.03 -0.29
N VAL A 124 -10.28 12.05 -1.05
CA VAL A 124 -10.14 12.07 -2.51
C VAL A 124 -8.67 11.99 -2.90
N LYS A 125 -7.81 12.81 -2.29
CA LYS A 125 -6.35 12.75 -2.51
C LYS A 125 -5.76 11.38 -2.15
N LEU A 126 -6.26 10.73 -1.09
CA LEU A 126 -5.83 9.36 -0.77
C LEU A 126 -6.26 8.36 -1.85
N GLY A 127 -7.45 8.52 -2.43
CA GLY A 127 -7.88 7.73 -3.59
C GLY A 127 -6.92 7.86 -4.78
N GLU A 128 -6.48 9.08 -5.10
CA GLU A 128 -5.45 9.34 -6.13
C GLU A 128 -4.11 8.68 -5.79
N ILE A 129 -3.69 8.70 -4.52
CA ILE A 129 -2.46 8.04 -4.06
C ILE A 129 -2.53 6.53 -4.24
N LEU A 130 -3.65 5.90 -3.86
CA LEU A 130 -3.85 4.45 -3.96
C LEU A 130 -3.98 3.95 -5.40
N THR A 131 -4.36 4.84 -6.33
CA THR A 131 -4.50 4.54 -7.76
C THR A 131 -3.26 4.93 -8.58
N LYS A 132 -2.27 5.57 -7.96
CA LYS A 132 -1.03 6.01 -8.63
C LYS A 132 -0.19 4.81 -9.06
N THR A 133 0.12 4.71 -10.35
CA THR A 133 1.00 3.65 -10.90
C THR A 133 2.39 3.73 -10.28
N ARG A 134 2.83 2.64 -9.65
CA ARG A 134 4.16 2.51 -9.04
C ARG A 134 4.96 1.49 -9.82
N LYS A 135 6.16 1.88 -10.26
CA LYS A 135 7.10 0.98 -10.93
C LYS A 135 8.18 0.53 -9.96
N ILE A 136 8.28 -0.78 -9.77
CA ILE A 136 9.36 -1.42 -9.04
C ILE A 136 10.53 -1.62 -9.99
N SER A 137 11.61 -0.85 -9.79
CA SER A 137 12.86 -1.03 -10.53
C SER A 137 13.89 -1.78 -9.69
N LYS A 138 14.47 -2.83 -10.29
CA LYS A 138 15.69 -3.51 -9.80
C LYS A 138 16.97 -2.72 -10.14
N ILE A 139 16.89 -1.82 -11.12
CA ILE A 139 18.03 -1.08 -11.66
C ILE A 139 18.03 0.32 -11.05
N ALA A 140 19.18 0.72 -10.51
CA ALA A 140 19.37 2.08 -10.02
C ALA A 140 19.22 3.10 -11.17
N PRO A 141 18.55 4.25 -10.95
CA PRO A 141 18.47 5.28 -11.96
C PRO A 141 19.89 5.74 -12.36
N LYS A 142 20.06 6.07 -13.63
CA LYS A 142 21.36 6.53 -14.18
C LYS A 142 21.75 7.90 -13.63
N ASP A 143 20.77 8.68 -13.20
CA ASP A 143 20.91 9.96 -12.52
C ASP A 143 20.55 9.81 -11.04
N LEU A 144 21.12 10.64 -10.17
CA LEU A 144 20.71 10.78 -8.76
C LEU A 144 19.33 11.46 -8.65
N SER A 145 18.42 11.21 -9.59
CA SER A 145 17.09 11.78 -9.59
C SER A 145 16.35 11.27 -8.36
N MET A 146 16.01 12.20 -7.46
CA MET A 146 15.31 11.93 -6.20
C MET A 146 13.85 11.47 -6.41
N THR A 147 13.44 11.29 -7.67
CA THR A 147 12.10 10.95 -8.12
C THR A 147 11.96 9.49 -8.55
N GLN A 148 13.06 8.77 -8.81
CA GLN A 148 13.04 7.37 -9.25
C GLN A 148 13.45 6.44 -8.10
N PHE A 149 12.50 5.62 -7.65
CA PHE A 149 12.70 4.66 -6.56
C PHE A 149 13.40 3.40 -7.08
N THR A 150 14.52 3.04 -6.46
CA THR A 150 15.10 1.70 -6.63
C THR A 150 14.75 0.89 -5.42
N TYR A 151 14.05 -0.22 -5.63
CA TYR A 151 13.64 -1.09 -4.53
C TYR A 151 14.75 -2.08 -4.23
N ARG A 152 15.18 -2.12 -2.98
CA ARG A 152 16.08 -3.17 -2.48
C ARG A 152 15.24 -4.37 -2.05
N PRO A 153 15.84 -5.56 -1.90
CA PRO A 153 15.13 -6.72 -1.39
C PRO A 153 14.36 -6.45 -0.09
N THR A 154 14.94 -5.71 0.87
CA THR A 154 14.24 -5.36 2.11
C THR A 154 13.02 -4.47 1.90
N ASP A 155 13.03 -3.61 0.88
CA ASP A 155 11.89 -2.73 0.58
C ASP A 155 10.75 -3.55 -0.05
N ILE A 156 11.09 -4.53 -0.90
CA ILE A 156 10.14 -5.51 -1.44
C ILE A 156 9.52 -6.34 -0.31
N ASP A 157 10.31 -6.73 0.68
CA ASP A 157 9.83 -7.48 1.83
C ASP A 157 8.78 -6.69 2.63
N LEU A 158 9.02 -5.40 2.84
CA LEU A 158 8.06 -4.51 3.51
C LEU A 158 6.77 -4.33 2.69
N ILE A 159 6.86 -4.24 1.36
CA ILE A 159 5.67 -4.21 0.49
C ILE A 159 4.87 -5.51 0.66
N LEU A 160 5.52 -6.66 0.50
CA LEU A 160 4.85 -7.96 0.61
C LEU A 160 4.25 -8.19 2.00
N GLU A 161 4.91 -7.71 3.06
CA GLU A 161 4.37 -7.69 4.42
C GLU A 161 3.11 -6.82 4.55
N ALA A 162 3.08 -5.64 3.92
CA ALA A 162 1.88 -4.79 3.89
C ALA A 162 0.70 -5.45 3.14
N PHE A 163 0.98 -6.38 2.22
CA PHE A 163 -0.03 -7.25 1.60
C PHE A 163 -0.36 -8.52 2.41
N GLY A 164 0.36 -8.74 3.51
CA GLY A 164 0.21 -9.92 4.38
C GLY A 164 0.67 -11.22 3.73
N VAL A 165 1.61 -11.14 2.77
CA VAL A 165 2.17 -12.31 2.09
C VAL A 165 3.05 -13.11 3.05
N ASN A 166 2.66 -14.35 3.32
CA ASN A 166 3.40 -15.23 4.22
C ASN A 166 4.48 -16.02 3.47
N LYS A 167 5.70 -15.48 3.44
CA LYS A 167 6.87 -16.12 2.82
C LYS A 167 7.27 -17.47 3.42
N LYS A 168 6.81 -17.81 4.63
CA LYS A 168 7.06 -19.12 5.24
C LYS A 168 6.12 -20.21 4.73
N LYS A 169 4.96 -19.81 4.20
CA LYS A 169 3.92 -20.73 3.71
C LYS A 169 3.93 -20.92 2.19
N HIS A 170 4.54 -19.98 1.46
CA HIS A 170 4.54 -19.98 0.01
C HIS A 170 5.96 -19.82 -0.52
N THR A 171 6.35 -20.68 -1.46
CA THR A 171 7.52 -20.45 -2.30
C THR A 171 7.18 -19.35 -3.30
N ILE A 172 7.99 -18.30 -3.36
CA ILE A 172 7.79 -17.15 -4.26
C ILE A 172 8.97 -17.13 -5.23
N ASP A 173 8.70 -17.34 -6.51
CA ASP A 173 9.74 -17.45 -7.53
C ASP A 173 10.39 -16.09 -7.85
N ASP A 174 9.61 -15.02 -7.97
CA ASP A 174 10.10 -13.64 -8.10
C ASP A 174 9.33 -12.69 -7.16
N PRO A 175 9.90 -12.35 -5.98
CA PRO A 175 9.28 -11.43 -5.03
C PRO A 175 9.05 -10.02 -5.59
N PHE A 176 9.87 -9.56 -6.54
CA PHE A 176 9.71 -8.24 -7.13
C PHE A 176 8.50 -8.21 -8.08
N LEU A 177 8.32 -9.29 -8.86
CA LEU A 177 7.16 -9.43 -9.73
C LEU A 177 5.88 -9.47 -8.90
N LEU A 178 5.83 -10.33 -7.87
CA LEU A 178 4.65 -10.42 -6.99
C LEU A 178 4.33 -9.09 -6.31
N ALA A 179 5.34 -8.32 -5.89
CA ALA A 179 5.13 -6.99 -5.32
C ALA A 179 4.58 -6.00 -6.35
N GLN A 180 5.11 -6.01 -7.59
CA GLN A 180 4.65 -5.16 -8.68
C GLN A 180 3.19 -5.48 -9.06
N GLU A 181 2.87 -6.76 -9.21
CA GLU A 181 1.53 -7.24 -9.50
C GLU A 181 0.57 -6.94 -8.35
N SER A 182 1.01 -7.08 -7.10
CA SER A 182 0.18 -6.75 -5.93
C SER A 182 -0.20 -5.27 -5.91
N LEU A 183 0.74 -4.38 -6.21
CA LEU A 183 0.46 -2.94 -6.33
C LEU A 183 -0.53 -2.65 -7.47
N ASN A 184 -0.31 -3.25 -8.66
CA ASN A 184 -1.18 -3.04 -9.83
C ASN A 184 -2.61 -3.55 -9.59
N VAL A 185 -2.74 -4.76 -9.03
CA VAL A 185 -4.03 -5.36 -8.69
C VAL A 185 -4.74 -4.51 -7.64
N PHE A 186 -4.02 -4.04 -6.61
CA PHE A 186 -4.63 -3.18 -5.58
C PHE A 186 -5.15 -1.86 -6.15
N SER A 187 -4.36 -1.23 -7.02
CA SER A 187 -4.67 0.07 -7.61
C SER A 187 -5.69 -0.01 -8.76
N GLY A 188 -5.95 -1.20 -9.32
CA GLY A 188 -6.77 -1.38 -10.52
C GLY A 188 -6.07 -0.97 -11.82
N ASN A 189 -4.74 -0.83 -11.81
CA ASN A 189 -3.92 -0.46 -12.99
C ASN A 189 -3.44 -1.72 -13.72
N VAL A 190 -4.38 -2.53 -14.17
CA VAL A 190 -4.13 -3.83 -14.83
C VAL A 190 -4.48 -3.78 -16.31
#